data_AF-A0A7C1RDM0-F1
#
_entry.id   AF-A0A7C1RDM0-F1
#
_cell.length_a   1.000
_cell.length_b   1.000
_cell.length_c   1.000
_cell.angle_alpha   90.00
_cell.angle_beta   90.00
_cell.angle_gamma   90.00
#
_symmetry.space_group_name_H-M   'P 1'
#
loop_
_entity.id
_entity.type
_entity.pdbx_description
1 polymer ?
#
loop_
_entity_poly.entity_id
_entity_poly.type
_entity_poly.pdbx_seq_one_letter_code
_entity_poly.pdbx_strand_id
1 'polypeptide(L)'
;MSGTHYRSDIQGLRAIAVLAVMVFHYNPTWLPGGFIGVDVFLVISGFLITSILLKKKAQPGYTLSATFKYFYSSRLKRIAPAYFFMLVLVA
;
A
#
# COMPACT_ATOMS: atom_id res chain seq x y z
N MET A 1 21.45 14.83 4.95
CA MET A 1 20.38 13.94 5.46
C MET A 1 19.10 14.28 4.70
N SER A 2 18.87 13.68 3.52
CA SER A 2 17.67 13.96 2.73
C SER A 2 16.50 13.24 3.40
N GLY A 3 15.69 13.98 4.16
CA GLY A 3 14.47 13.47 4.76
C GLY A 3 13.62 12.85 3.66
N THR A 4 13.29 11.57 3.81
CA THR A 4 12.24 10.95 3.00
C THR A 4 11.00 11.80 3.18
N HIS A 5 10.65 12.58 2.15
CA HIS A 5 9.51 13.48 2.19
C HIS A 5 8.24 12.63 2.32
N TYR A 6 7.81 12.43 3.57
CA TYR A 6 6.65 11.60 3.89
C TYR A 6 5.42 12.36 3.44
N ARG A 7 4.80 11.86 2.37
CA ARG A 7 3.61 12.47 1.76
C ARG A 7 2.35 12.07 2.52
N SER A 8 2.13 12.73 3.66
CA SER A 8 0.94 12.54 4.49
C SER A 8 -0.35 12.79 3.72
N ASP A 9 -0.34 13.71 2.75
CA ASP A 9 -1.41 13.98 1.79
C ASP A 9 -1.85 12.70 1.05
N ILE A 10 -0.90 11.99 0.45
CA ILE A 10 -1.17 10.75 -0.30
C ILE A 10 -1.62 9.62 0.64
N GLN A 11 -1.05 9.55 1.84
CA GLN A 11 -1.46 8.55 2.82
C GLN A 11 -2.89 8.80 3.33
N GLY A 12 -3.28 10.07 3.51
CA GLY A 12 -4.64 10.46 3.86
C GLY A 12 -5.65 10.05 2.79
N LEU A 13 -5.34 10.29 1.51
CA LEU A 13 -6.19 9.85 0.39
C LEU A 13 -6.35 8.32 0.35
N ARG A 14 -5.28 7.57 0.63
CA ARG A 14 -5.35 6.10 0.75
C ARG A 14 -6.22 5.67 1.94
N ALA A 15 -6.13 6.36 3.08
CA ALA A 15 -6.96 6.08 4.24
C ALA A 15 -8.45 6.31 3.94
N ILE A 16 -8.79 7.42 3.29
CA ILE A 16 -10.17 7.72 2.85
C ILE A 16 -10.70 6.62 1.92
N ALA A 17 -9.87 6.18 0.95
CA ALA A 17 -10.24 5.11 0.04
C ALA A 17 -10.54 3.78 0.77
N VAL A 18 -9.72 3.43 1.77
CA VAL A 18 -9.96 2.22 2.60
C VAL A 18 -11.23 2.37 3.45
N LEU A 19 -11.47 3.55 4.05
CA LEU A 19 -12.68 3.80 4.83
C LEU A 19 -13.95 3.66 3.98
N ALA A 20 -13.94 4.16 2.75
CA ALA A 20 -15.07 3.99 1.83
C ALA A 20 -15.37 2.49 1.56
N VAL A 21 -14.32 1.68 1.39
CA VAL A 21 -14.45 0.22 1.20
C VAL A 21 -14.99 -0.45 2.46
N MET A 22 -14.50 -0.06 3.65
CA MET A 22 -14.98 -0.61 4.93
C MET A 22 -16.48 -0.32 5.14
N VAL A 23 -16.92 0.92 4.88
CA VAL A 23 -18.33 1.32 5.00
C VAL A 23 -19.20 0.51 4.03
N PHE A 24 -18.77 0.35 2.78
CA PHE A 24 -19.48 -0.46 1.79
C PHE A 24 -19.64 -1.92 2.21
N HIS A 25 -18.59 -2.53 2.79
CA HIS A 25 -18.66 -3.91 3.27
C HIS A 25 -19.53 -4.07 4.52
N TYR A 26 -19.63 -3.05 5.38
CA TYR A 26 -20.50 -3.10 6.55
C TYR A 26 -21.98 -2.97 6.19
N ASN A 27 -22.32 -1.98 5.36
CA ASN A 27 -23.67 -1.83 4.80
C ASN A 27 -23.60 -1.20 3.41
N PRO A 28 -23.87 -1.97 2.34
CA PRO A 28 -23.81 -1.48 0.96
C PRO A 28 -24.77 -0.31 0.68
N THR A 29 -25.85 -0.16 1.45
CA THR A 29 -26.84 0.91 1.22
C THR A 29 -26.37 2.28 1.70
N TRP A 30 -25.43 2.35 2.65
CA TRP A 30 -24.91 3.62 3.17
C TRP A 30 -23.99 4.33 2.18
N LEU A 31 -23.20 3.56 1.42
CA LEU A 31 -22.31 4.09 0.40
C LEU A 31 -22.22 3.11 -0.78
N PRO A 32 -23.23 3.06 -1.67
CA PRO A 32 -23.28 2.09 -2.77
C PRO A 32 -22.06 2.12 -3.71
N GLY A 33 -21.41 3.28 -3.83
CA GLY A 33 -20.18 3.46 -4.62
C GLY A 33 -18.87 3.23 -3.87
N GLY A 34 -18.91 2.77 -2.61
CA GLY A 34 -17.69 2.66 -1.78
C GLY A 34 -16.67 1.63 -2.28
N PHE A 35 -17.08 0.70 -3.13
CA PHE A 35 -16.18 -0.26 -3.80
C PHE A 35 -15.11 0.42 -4.68
N ILE A 36 -15.40 1.61 -5.22
CA ILE A 36 -14.45 2.42 -6.03
C ILE A 36 -13.20 2.78 -5.21
N GLY A 37 -13.30 2.78 -3.88
CA GLY A 37 -12.15 2.97 -3.00
C GLY A 37 -11.03 1.95 -3.23
N VAL A 38 -11.34 0.73 -3.69
CA VAL A 38 -10.32 -0.28 -4.06
C VAL A 38 -9.48 0.22 -5.23
N ASP A 39 -10.12 0.67 -6.31
CA ASP A 39 -9.43 1.14 -7.51
C ASP A 39 -8.57 2.37 -7.21
N VAL A 40 -9.14 3.34 -6.48
CA VAL A 40 -8.42 4.55 -6.05
C VAL A 40 -7.20 4.20 -5.20
N PHE A 41 -7.36 3.29 -4.22
CA PHE A 41 -6.26 2.87 -3.36
C PHE A 41 -5.13 2.19 -4.16
N LEU A 42 -5.48 1.32 -5.11
CA LEU A 42 -4.51 0.59 -5.93
C LEU A 42 -3.77 1.52 -6.90
N VAL A 43 -4.47 2.45 -7.56
CA VAL A 43 -3.85 3.44 -8.46
C VAL A 43 -2.86 4.34 -7.70
N ILE A 44 -3.27 4.89 -6.56
CA ILE A 44 -2.39 5.74 -5.74
C ILE A 44 -1.18 4.96 -5.23
N SER A 45 -1.39 3.73 -4.76
CA SER A 45 -0.31 2.87 -4.28
C SER A 45 0.66 2.53 -5.41
N GLY A 46 0.15 2.21 -6.60
CA GLY A 46 0.95 1.95 -7.81
C GLY A 46 1.81 3.15 -8.21
N PHE A 47 1.23 4.34 -8.26
CA PHE A 47 1.96 5.58 -8.52
C PHE A 47 3.12 5.79 -7.54
N LEU A 48 2.86 5.65 -6.23
CA LEU A 48 3.87 5.83 -5.19
C LEU A 48 4.99 4.79 -5.30
N ILE A 49 4.63 3.53 -5.47
CA ILE A 49 5.57 2.42 -5.65
C ILE A 49 6.49 2.70 -6.85
N THR A 50 5.92 3.02 -7.99
CA THR A 50 6.69 3.29 -9.22
C THR A 50 7.59 4.50 -9.04
N SER A 51 7.13 5.58 -8.40
CA SER A 51 7.95 6.74 -8.07
C SER A 51 9.17 6.36 -7.21
N ILE A 52 8.98 5.53 -6.18
CA ILE A 52 10.07 5.04 -5.33
C ILE A 52 11.07 4.19 -6.13
N LEU A 53 10.56 3.29 -6.98
CA LEU A 53 11.41 2.43 -7.81
C LEU A 53 12.23 3.23 -8.84
N LEU A 54 11.62 4.24 -9.47
CA LEU A 54 12.31 5.13 -10.41
C LEU A 54 13.39 5.95 -9.72
N LYS A 55 13.11 6.50 -8.54
CA LYS A 55 14.12 7.21 -7.72
C LYS A 55 15.30 6.30 -7.36
N LYS A 56 15.02 5.03 -7.00
CA LYS A 56 16.07 4.06 -6.66
C LYS A 56 16.88 3.62 -7.89
N LYS A 57 16.25 3.53 -9.06
CA LYS A 57 16.93 3.25 -10.34
C LYS A 57 17.93 4.34 -10.72
N ALA A 58 17.66 5.59 -10.37
CA ALA A 58 18.55 6.72 -10.67
C ALA A 58 19.80 6.80 -9.77
N GLN A 59 19.93 5.97 -8.74
CA GLN A 59 21.08 6.01 -7.83
C GLN A 59 22.24 5.13 -8.31
N PRO A 60 23.50 5.56 -8.08
CA PRO A 60 24.68 4.74 -8.39
C PRO A 60 24.66 3.43 -7.58
N GLY A 61 25.09 2.32 -8.20
CA GLY A 61 25.04 1.00 -7.58
C GLY A 61 23.68 0.31 -7.62
N TYR A 62 22.74 0.79 -8.45
CA TYR A 62 21.46 0.12 -8.65
C TYR A 62 21.63 -1.31 -9.17
N THR A 63 20.98 -2.26 -8.49
CA THR A 63 20.79 -3.62 -8.99
C THR A 63 19.32 -4.00 -8.91
N LEU A 64 18.78 -4.56 -9.99
CA LEU A 64 17.38 -4.97 -10.10
C LEU A 64 17.02 -6.00 -9.02
N SER A 65 17.84 -7.04 -8.86
CA SER A 65 17.64 -8.11 -7.88
C SER A 65 17.61 -7.60 -6.44
N ALA A 66 18.55 -6.72 -6.06
CA ALA A 66 18.60 -6.11 -4.73
C ALA A 66 17.37 -5.23 -4.44
N THR A 67 16.90 -4.48 -5.45
CA THR A 67 15.71 -3.63 -5.32
C THR A 67 14.45 -4.45 -5.14
N PHE A 68 14.24 -5.50 -5.95
CA PHE A 68 13.09 -6.41 -5.78
C PHE A 68 13.15 -7.15 -4.45
N LYS A 69 14.31 -7.68 -4.04
CA LYS A 69 14.47 -8.36 -2.75
C LYS A 69 14.09 -7.44 -1.59
N TYR A 70 14.56 -6.19 -1.60
CA TYR A 70 14.20 -5.19 -0.60
C TYR A 70 12.69 -4.89 -0.60
N PHE A 71 12.10 -4.72 -1.79
CA PHE A 71 10.69 -4.38 -1.99
C PHE A 71 9.74 -5.47 -1.48
N TYR A 72 10.00 -6.72 -1.82
CA TYR A 72 9.19 -7.86 -1.38
C TYR A 72 9.44 -8.17 0.11
N SER A 73 10.69 -8.14 0.57
CA SER A 73 10.99 -8.36 2.00
C SER A 73 10.30 -7.34 2.90
N SER A 74 10.32 -6.06 2.53
CA SER A 74 9.64 -5.00 3.29
C SER A 74 8.13 -5.17 3.33
N ARG A 75 7.52 -5.72 2.27
CA ARG A 75 6.09 -6.03 2.26
C ARG A 75 5.75 -7.24 3.10
N LEU A 76 6.53 -8.31 2.98
CA LEU A 76 6.32 -9.53 3.76
C LEU A 76 6.40 -9.24 5.25
N LYS A 77 7.40 -8.48 5.71
CA LYS A 77 7.52 -8.08 7.12
C LYS A 77 6.31 -7.30 7.65
N ARG A 78 5.54 -6.64 6.78
CA ARG A 78 4.35 -5.85 7.16
C ARG A 78 3.04 -6.65 7.05
N ILE A 79 2.89 -7.49 6.03
CA ILE A 79 1.64 -8.21 5.73
C ILE A 79 1.60 -9.58 6.43
N ALA A 80 2.74 -10.27 6.51
CA ALA A 80 2.81 -11.62 7.07
C ALA A 80 2.32 -11.71 8.53
N PRO A 81 2.62 -10.76 9.44
CA PRO A 81 2.15 -10.86 10.83
C PRO A 81 0.62 -10.91 10.94
N ALA A 82 -0.08 -10.02 10.23
CA ALA A 82 -1.55 -9.98 10.23
C ALA A 82 -2.16 -11.23 9.57
N TYR A 83 -1.54 -11.71 8.49
CA TYR A 83 -1.97 -12.93 7.80
C TYR A 83 -1.83 -14.17 8.71
N PHE A 84 -0.67 -14.39 9.30
CA PHE A 84 -0.45 -15.53 10.20
C PHE A 84 -1.30 -15.44 11.45
N PHE A 85 -1.50 -14.24 12.00
CA PHE A 85 -2.41 -14.02 13.12
C PHE A 85 -3.84 -14.46 12.77
N MET A 86 -4.36 -14.05 11.62
CA MET A 86 -5.68 -14.47 11.16
C MET A 86 -5.77 -16.00 10.94
N LEU A 87 -4.72 -16.61 10.37
CA LEU A 87 -4.67 -18.07 10.21
C LEU A 87 -4.74 -18.80 11.56
N VAL A 88 -3.98 -18.34 12.56
CA VAL A 88 -3.99 -18.94 13.91
C VAL A 88 -5.33 -18.74 14.61
N LEU A 89 -6.03 -17.61 14.36
CA LEU A 89 -7.35 -17.36 14.94
C LEU A 89 -8.46 -18.22 14.32
N VAL A 90 -8.30 -18.62 13.06
CA VAL A 90 -9.33 -19.36 12.31
C VAL A 90 -9.09 -20.86 12.31
N ALA A 91 -7.83 -21.31 12.35
CA ALA A 91 -7.43 -22.73 12.40
C ALA A 91 -7.66 -23.33 13.80
#